data_AF-A0AAV4NGA0-F1
#
_entry.id   AF-A0AAV4NGA0-F1
#
_cell.length_a   1.000
_cell.length_b   1.000
_cell.length_c   1.000
_cell.angle_alpha   90.00
_cell.angle_beta   90.00
_cell.angle_gamma   90.00
#
_symmetry.space_group_name_H-M   'P 1'
#
loop_
_entity.id
_entity.type
_entity.pdbx_description
1 polymer ?
#
loop_
_entity_poly.entity_id
_entity_poly.type
_entity_poly.pdbx_seq_one_letter_code
_entity_poly.pdbx_strand_id
1 'polypeptide(L)'
;MYMDFISYGFKFGNELLQDIYFSVKLILLVSFPFFCITTVLLFYLTASYYTSVSLQDFKNTIEKCSLEEFVKTQQELVSRYSQIIQILQNIQQLLSGVSFFLCLGLIISCFANLAYLLLTPDQIVGSTVFEHAFSMLTNSLFLMLLFYFAGQIPIKMSDIRTIFYVKHAELTSRLLTSNKSHRFRNSQETRRLARSGAFWL
;
A
#
# COMPACT_ATOMS: atom_id res chain seq x y z
N MET A 1 -44.88 -37.72 -0.34
CA MET A 1 -45.34 -36.39 0.11
C MET A 1 -44.45 -35.37 -0.58
N TYR A 2 -44.87 -34.90 -1.77
CA TYR A 2 -44.09 -33.97 -2.59
C TYR A 2 -44.34 -32.55 -2.06
N MET A 3 -43.27 -31.85 -1.69
CA MET A 3 -43.33 -30.44 -1.31
C MET A 3 -43.22 -29.60 -2.59
N ASP A 4 -44.36 -29.09 -3.06
CA ASP A 4 -44.43 -28.09 -4.13
C ASP A 4 -43.90 -26.74 -3.60
N PHE A 5 -42.65 -26.40 -3.90
CA PHE A 5 -42.12 -25.05 -3.65
C PHE A 5 -42.41 -24.15 -4.86
N ILE A 6 -43.38 -23.25 -4.69
CA ILE A 6 -43.75 -22.24 -5.68
C ILE A 6 -42.82 -21.03 -5.53
N SER A 7 -42.05 -20.74 -6.58
CA SER A 7 -41.35 -19.46 -6.74
C SER A 7 -41.71 -18.88 -8.11
N TYR A 8 -42.43 -17.76 -8.12
CA TYR A 8 -42.82 -16.96 -9.28
C TYR A 8 -43.68 -17.63 -10.37
N GLY A 9 -44.68 -18.42 -9.97
CA GLY A 9 -45.87 -18.69 -10.82
C GLY A 9 -45.69 -19.60 -12.04
N PHE A 10 -44.52 -20.21 -12.27
CA PHE A 10 -44.33 -21.19 -13.34
C PHE A 10 -44.10 -22.60 -12.77
N LYS A 11 -45.01 -23.54 -13.03
CA LYS A 11 -44.80 -24.97 -12.81
C LYS A 11 -43.92 -25.51 -13.93
N PHE A 12 -42.62 -25.67 -13.67
CA PHE A 12 -41.75 -26.43 -14.56
C PHE A 12 -41.94 -27.93 -14.27
N GLY A 13 -42.55 -28.65 -15.21
CA GLY A 13 -42.84 -30.08 -15.06
C GLY A 13 -41.65 -31.02 -15.29
N ASN A 14 -40.42 -30.51 -15.40
CA ASN A 14 -39.23 -31.30 -15.67
C ASN A 14 -38.20 -31.07 -14.55
N GLU A 15 -38.10 -32.04 -13.63
CA GLU A 15 -37.18 -32.02 -12.47
C GLU A 15 -35.73 -31.73 -12.89
N LEU A 16 -35.32 -32.25 -14.06
CA LEU A 16 -33.99 -32.04 -14.64
C LEU A 16 -33.73 -30.56 -15.02
N LEU A 17 -34.74 -29.84 -15.51
CA LEU A 17 -34.60 -28.42 -15.86
C LEU A 17 -34.55 -27.54 -14.60
N GLN A 18 -35.24 -27.95 -13.54
CA GLN A 18 -35.25 -27.28 -12.25
C GLN A 18 -33.90 -27.43 -11.53
N ASP A 19 -33.29 -28.63 -11.59
CA ASP A 19 -31.95 -28.89 -11.08
C ASP A 19 -30.87 -28.14 -11.87
N ILE A 20 -30.98 -28.06 -13.20
CA ILE A 20 -30.08 -27.26 -14.03
C ILE A 20 -30.21 -25.78 -13.69
N TYR A 21 -31.44 -25.26 -13.55
CA TYR A 21 -31.67 -23.86 -13.18
C TYR A 21 -31.12 -23.55 -11.78
N PHE A 22 -31.35 -24.43 -10.80
CA PHE A 22 -30.79 -24.30 -9.46
C PHE A 22 -29.26 -24.33 -9.48
N SER A 23 -28.67 -25.25 -10.24
CA SER A 23 -27.22 -25.38 -10.41
C SER A 23 -26.61 -24.15 -11.07
N VAL A 24 -27.21 -23.63 -12.15
CA VAL A 24 -26.76 -22.39 -12.82
C VAL A 24 -26.89 -21.19 -11.89
N LYS A 25 -27.98 -21.09 -11.11
CA LYS A 25 -28.19 -20.03 -10.13
C LYS A 25 -27.18 -20.11 -8.98
N LEU A 26 -26.86 -21.32 -8.51
CA LEU A 26 -25.84 -21.58 -7.50
C LEU A 26 -24.45 -21.24 -8.03
N ILE A 27 -24.12 -21.66 -9.27
CA ILE A 27 -22.87 -21.33 -9.94
C ILE A 27 -22.74 -19.81 -10.10
N LEU A 28 -23.77 -19.11 -10.56
CA LEU A 28 -23.76 -17.64 -10.65
C LEU A 28 -23.62 -16.97 -9.28
N LEU A 29 -24.31 -17.46 -8.26
CA LEU A 29 -24.26 -16.95 -6.89
C LEU A 29 -22.89 -17.18 -6.22
N VAL A 30 -22.19 -18.27 -6.55
CA VAL A 30 -20.84 -18.60 -6.05
C VAL A 30 -19.75 -17.92 -6.89
N SER A 31 -19.98 -17.77 -8.20
CA SER A 31 -19.04 -17.12 -9.12
C SER A 31 -18.99 -15.61 -8.91
N PHE A 32 -20.13 -14.96 -8.64
CA PHE A 32 -20.19 -13.51 -8.40
C PHE A 32 -19.28 -13.02 -7.26
N PRO A 33 -19.29 -13.61 -6.05
CA PRO A 33 -18.37 -13.23 -4.98
C PRO A 33 -16.92 -13.57 -5.33
N PHE A 34 -16.65 -14.66 -6.07
CA PHE A 34 -15.30 -15.01 -6.49
C PHE A 34 -14.70 -14.00 -7.48
N PHE A 35 -15.50 -13.56 -8.47
CA PHE A 35 -15.12 -12.48 -9.38
C PHE A 35 -14.92 -11.16 -8.62
N CYS A 36 -15.86 -10.79 -7.74
CA CYS A 36 -15.73 -9.58 -6.92
C CYS A 36 -14.48 -9.58 -6.04
N ILE A 37 -14.18 -10.71 -5.38
CA ILE A 37 -12.98 -10.89 -4.55
C ILE A 37 -11.72 -10.68 -5.38
N THR A 38 -11.65 -11.32 -6.55
CA THR A 38 -10.47 -11.23 -7.43
C THR A 38 -10.29 -9.79 -7.95
N THR A 39 -11.38 -9.11 -8.31
CA THR A 39 -11.35 -7.70 -8.74
C THR A 39 -10.91 -6.77 -7.62
N VAL A 40 -11.42 -6.94 -6.40
CA VAL A 40 -11.01 -6.12 -5.25
C VAL A 40 -9.54 -6.35 -4.91
N LEU A 41 -9.08 -7.60 -4.98
CA LEU A 41 -7.68 -7.94 -4.76
C LEU A 41 -6.78 -7.25 -5.79
N LEU A 42 -7.12 -7.35 -7.08
CA LEU A 42 -6.38 -6.67 -8.16
C LEU A 42 -6.35 -5.15 -7.97
N PHE A 43 -7.48 -4.55 -7.57
CA PHE A 43 -7.58 -3.12 -7.29
C PHE A 43 -6.67 -2.71 -6.12
N TYR A 44 -6.67 -3.47 -5.02
CA TYR A 44 -5.81 -3.20 -3.88
C TYR A 44 -4.32 -3.31 -4.24
N LEU A 45 -3.97 -4.32 -5.02
CA LEU A 45 -2.60 -4.60 -5.45
C LEU A 45 -2.07 -3.51 -6.39
N THR A 46 -2.89 -3.09 -7.37
CA THR A 46 -2.56 -1.96 -8.26
C THR A 46 -2.48 -0.64 -7.49
N ALA A 47 -3.43 -0.35 -6.61
CA ALA A 47 -3.40 0.86 -5.78
C ALA A 47 -2.13 0.93 -4.91
N SER A 48 -1.76 -0.20 -4.28
CA SER A 48 -0.54 -0.30 -3.46
C SER A 48 0.72 -0.14 -4.31
N TYR A 49 0.75 -0.74 -5.51
CA TYR A 49 1.85 -0.60 -6.46
C TYR A 49 2.03 0.86 -6.90
N TYR A 50 0.98 1.52 -7.38
CA TYR A 50 1.04 2.92 -7.83
C TYR A 50 1.44 3.87 -6.71
N THR A 51 0.94 3.64 -5.49
CA THR A 51 1.34 4.45 -4.33
C THR A 51 2.81 4.26 -4.00
N SER A 52 3.31 3.01 -4.08
CA SER A 52 4.72 2.70 -3.88
C SER A 52 5.63 3.34 -4.92
N VAL A 53 5.21 3.38 -6.20
CA VAL A 53 5.92 4.07 -7.29
C VAL A 53 5.91 5.59 -7.06
N SER A 54 4.75 6.17 -6.76
CA SER A 54 4.62 7.61 -6.51
C SER A 54 5.48 8.08 -5.33
N LEU A 55 5.55 7.30 -4.24
CA LEU A 55 6.46 7.58 -3.12
C LEU A 55 7.93 7.49 -3.53
N GLN A 56 8.29 6.54 -4.40
CA GLN A 56 9.65 6.42 -4.90
C GLN A 56 10.04 7.62 -5.77
N ASP A 57 9.16 8.06 -6.65
CA ASP A 57 9.39 9.24 -7.49
C ASP A 57 9.51 10.50 -6.63
N PHE A 58 8.67 10.62 -5.60
CA PHE A 58 8.75 11.72 -4.64
C PHE A 58 10.06 11.70 -3.85
N LYS A 59 10.49 10.53 -3.37
CA LYS A 59 11.80 10.33 -2.71
C LYS A 59 12.93 10.79 -3.63
N ASN A 60 12.98 10.29 -4.86
CA ASN A 60 14.01 10.64 -5.84
C ASN A 60 14.02 12.14 -6.15
N THR A 61 12.85 12.78 -6.18
CA THR A 61 12.72 14.23 -6.41
C THR A 61 13.36 15.03 -5.27
N ILE A 62 13.11 14.65 -4.02
CA ILE A 62 13.70 15.33 -2.86
C ILE A 62 15.21 15.09 -2.79
N GLU A 63 15.67 13.86 -3.03
CA GLU A 63 17.10 13.54 -2.99
C GLU A 63 17.91 14.39 -3.99
N LYS A 64 17.37 14.59 -5.20
CA LYS A 64 18.00 15.41 -6.25
C LYS A 64 17.87 16.92 -6.01
N CYS A 65 16.91 17.35 -5.20
CA CYS A 65 16.65 18.76 -4.97
C CYS A 65 17.83 19.41 -4.23
N SER A 66 18.36 20.52 -4.75
CA SER A 66 19.41 21.25 -4.05
C SER A 66 18.89 21.87 -2.75
N LEU A 67 19.79 22.24 -1.83
CA LEU A 67 19.36 22.84 -0.56
C LEU A 67 18.63 24.18 -0.75
N GLU A 68 19.02 24.97 -1.75
CA GLU A 68 18.42 26.27 -2.07
C GLU A 68 17.02 26.13 -2.68
N GLU A 69 16.84 25.16 -3.58
CA GLU A 69 15.52 24.83 -4.15
C GLU A 69 14.60 24.23 -3.09
N PHE A 70 15.15 23.40 -2.19
CA PHE A 70 14.39 22.82 -1.10
C PHE A 70 13.78 23.89 -0.20
N VAL A 71 14.51 24.97 0.14
CA VAL A 71 13.95 26.10 0.91
C VAL A 71 12.81 26.78 0.16
N LYS A 72 12.97 27.02 -1.15
CA LYS A 72 11.96 27.71 -1.97
C LYS A 72 10.70 26.89 -2.15
N THR A 73 10.83 25.56 -2.25
CA THR A 73 9.74 24.64 -2.59
C THR A 73 9.24 23.83 -1.39
N GLN A 74 9.75 24.09 -0.17
CA GLN A 74 9.46 23.29 1.01
C GLN A 74 7.95 23.14 1.27
N GLN A 75 7.20 24.24 1.20
CA GLN A 75 5.76 24.24 1.42
C GLN A 75 5.01 23.42 0.36
N GLU A 76 5.46 23.49 -0.90
CA GLU A 76 4.89 22.69 -1.99
C GLU A 76 5.21 21.20 -1.82
N LEU A 77 6.46 20.86 -1.46
CA LEU A 77 6.88 19.48 -1.21
C LEU A 77 6.08 18.86 -0.04
N VAL A 78 5.90 19.61 1.05
CA VAL A 78 5.09 19.17 2.20
C VAL A 78 3.62 19.00 1.79
N SER A 79 3.06 19.93 1.00
CA SER A 79 1.69 19.84 0.50
C SER A 79 1.50 18.59 -0.38
N ARG A 80 2.40 18.34 -1.34
CA ARG A 80 2.37 17.15 -2.20
C ARG A 80 2.50 15.86 -1.39
N TYR A 81 3.41 15.82 -0.41
CA TYR A 81 3.55 14.66 0.47
C TYR A 81 2.27 14.40 1.29
N SER A 82 1.65 15.47 1.82
CA SER A 82 0.39 15.37 2.55
C SER A 82 -0.75 14.84 1.67
N GLN A 83 -0.82 15.26 0.40
CA GLN A 83 -1.82 14.74 -0.55
C GLN A 83 -1.62 13.23 -0.80
N ILE A 84 -0.38 12.77 -0.98
CA ILE A 84 -0.08 11.34 -1.14
C ILE A 84 -0.52 10.55 0.10
N ILE A 85 -0.23 11.05 1.30
CA ILE A 85 -0.65 10.41 2.56
C ILE A 85 -2.17 10.37 2.67
N GLN A 86 -2.86 11.45 2.35
CA GLN A 86 -4.32 11.52 2.44
C GLN A 86 -4.99 10.52 1.49
N ILE A 87 -4.49 10.40 0.25
CA ILE A 87 -4.97 9.40 -0.71
C ILE A 87 -4.73 7.98 -0.17
N LEU A 88 -3.55 7.70 0.37
CA LEU A 88 -3.25 6.40 0.97
C LEU A 88 -4.20 6.08 2.14
N GLN A 89 -4.45 7.05 3.03
CA GLN A 89 -5.37 6.89 4.16
C GLN A 89 -6.79 6.59 3.68
N ASN A 90 -7.27 7.28 2.64
CA ASN A 90 -8.58 7.01 2.06
C ASN A 90 -8.67 5.60 1.47
N ILE A 91 -7.65 5.16 0.73
CA ILE A 91 -7.56 3.80 0.18
C ILE A 91 -7.57 2.77 1.31
N GLN A 92 -6.79 3.00 2.38
CA GLN A 92 -6.74 2.10 3.52
C GLN A 92 -8.07 2.05 4.28
N GLN A 93 -8.75 3.17 4.49
CA GLN A 93 -10.06 3.19 5.15
C GLN A 93 -11.12 2.43 4.34
N LEU A 94 -11.12 2.61 3.01
CA LEU A 94 -12.05 1.92 2.11
C LEU A 94 -11.82 0.40 2.06
N LEU A 95 -10.55 -0.03 2.11
CA LEU A 95 -10.18 -1.40 1.79
C LEU A 95 -9.66 -2.22 2.96
N SER A 96 -9.37 -1.64 4.14
CA SER A 96 -8.74 -2.35 5.27
C SER A 96 -9.55 -3.54 5.78
N GLY A 97 -10.86 -3.40 5.94
CA GLY A 97 -11.73 -4.50 6.35
C GLY A 97 -11.77 -5.60 5.29
N VAL A 98 -11.93 -5.21 4.02
CA VAL A 98 -12.02 -6.15 2.91
C VAL A 98 -10.69 -6.89 2.70
N SER A 99 -9.57 -6.18 2.75
CA SER A 99 -8.23 -6.78 2.61
C SER A 99 -7.92 -7.74 3.76
N PHE A 100 -8.35 -7.44 4.98
CA PHE A 100 -8.22 -8.37 6.11
C PHE A 100 -8.97 -9.69 5.86
N PHE A 101 -10.26 -9.62 5.50
CA PHE A 101 -11.05 -10.82 5.22
C PHE A 101 -10.53 -11.58 4.00
N LEU A 102 -10.01 -10.88 2.99
CA LEU A 102 -9.36 -11.50 1.83
C LEU A 102 -8.11 -12.27 2.22
N CYS A 103 -7.20 -11.65 2.98
CA CYS A 103 -5.99 -12.32 3.47
C CYS A 103 -6.35 -13.54 4.32
N LEU A 104 -7.31 -13.40 5.23
CA LEU A 104 -7.78 -14.49 6.07
C LEU A 104 -8.37 -15.63 5.22
N GLY A 105 -9.20 -15.31 4.23
CA GLY A 105 -9.77 -16.29 3.31
C GLY A 105 -8.73 -17.05 2.51
N LEU A 106 -7.72 -16.35 1.98
CA LEU A 106 -6.60 -16.97 1.24
C LEU A 106 -5.78 -17.90 2.16
N ILE A 107 -5.50 -17.48 3.40
CA ILE A 107 -4.78 -18.29 4.39
C ILE A 107 -5.59 -19.54 4.74
N ILE A 108 -6.89 -19.40 5.05
CA ILE A 108 -7.77 -20.52 5.35
C ILE A 108 -7.84 -21.48 4.16
N SER A 109 -7.96 -20.97 2.93
CA SER A 109 -7.97 -21.80 1.72
C SER A 109 -6.69 -22.61 1.56
N CYS A 110 -5.51 -22.02 1.82
CA CYS A 110 -4.25 -22.75 1.83
C CYS A 110 -4.25 -23.88 2.86
N PHE A 111 -4.67 -23.60 4.09
CA PHE A 111 -4.73 -24.64 5.14
C PHE A 111 -5.76 -25.73 4.85
N ALA A 112 -6.90 -25.38 4.25
CA ALA A 112 -7.92 -26.34 3.86
C ALA A 112 -7.41 -27.28 2.75
N ASN A 113 -6.75 -26.74 1.73
CA ASN A 113 -6.11 -27.54 0.69
C ASN A 113 -5.04 -28.48 1.25
N LEU A 114 -4.22 -27.99 2.19
CA LEU A 114 -3.21 -28.81 2.86
C LEU A 114 -3.85 -29.91 3.71
N ALA A 115 -4.88 -29.58 4.48
CA ALA A 115 -5.60 -30.54 5.30
C ALA A 115 -6.26 -31.64 4.44
N TYR A 116 -6.84 -31.27 3.30
CA TYR A 116 -7.40 -32.22 2.35
C TYR A 116 -6.35 -33.21 1.85
N LEU A 117 -5.19 -32.71 1.39
CA LEU A 117 -4.09 -33.56 0.94
C LEU A 117 -3.53 -34.48 2.04
N LEU A 118 -3.61 -34.08 3.31
CA LEU A 118 -3.14 -34.88 4.44
C LEU A 118 -4.17 -35.92 4.92
N LEU A 119 -5.46 -35.61 4.86
CA LEU A 119 -6.53 -36.42 5.46
C LEU A 119 -7.12 -37.47 4.51
N THR A 120 -6.95 -37.32 3.19
CA THR A 120 -7.50 -38.26 2.21
C THR A 120 -6.42 -38.88 1.31
N PRO A 121 -5.30 -39.43 1.85
CA PRO A 121 -4.17 -39.94 1.07
C PRO A 121 -4.56 -41.04 0.07
N ASP A 122 -5.54 -41.86 0.43
CA ASP A 122 -5.97 -43.01 -0.37
C ASP A 122 -6.89 -42.62 -1.55
N GLN A 123 -7.38 -41.38 -1.57
CA GLN A 123 -8.24 -40.82 -2.62
C GLN A 123 -7.48 -39.87 -3.56
N ILE A 124 -6.16 -39.75 -3.39
CA ILE A 124 -5.33 -38.81 -4.12
C ILE A 124 -5.01 -39.36 -5.52
N VAL A 125 -5.70 -38.82 -6.52
CA VAL A 125 -5.29 -38.94 -7.92
C VAL A 125 -4.33 -37.80 -8.25
N GLY A 126 -3.34 -38.03 -9.13
CA GLY A 126 -2.33 -37.03 -9.48
C GLY A 126 -2.90 -35.69 -9.96
N SER A 127 -4.07 -35.70 -10.60
CA SER A 127 -4.80 -34.49 -11.01
C SER A 127 -5.26 -33.65 -9.80
N THR A 128 -5.78 -34.29 -8.76
CA THR A 128 -6.26 -33.63 -7.53
C THR A 128 -5.10 -33.00 -6.76
N VAL A 129 -3.95 -33.69 -6.69
CA VAL A 129 -2.71 -33.09 -6.12
C VAL A 129 -2.34 -31.83 -6.86
N PHE A 130 -2.34 -31.90 -8.19
CA PHE A 130 -1.94 -30.79 -9.03
C PHE A 130 -2.87 -29.58 -8.84
N GLU A 131 -4.18 -29.78 -8.80
CA GLU A 131 -5.17 -28.72 -8.57
C GLU A 131 -4.98 -28.03 -7.23
N HIS A 132 -4.87 -28.79 -6.13
CA HIS A 132 -4.67 -28.21 -4.80
C HIS A 132 -3.30 -27.53 -4.67
N ALA A 133 -2.24 -28.13 -5.22
CA ALA A 133 -0.91 -27.52 -5.23
C ALA A 133 -0.89 -26.21 -6.03
N PHE A 134 -1.53 -26.18 -7.21
CA PHE A 134 -1.64 -24.97 -8.02
C PHE A 134 -2.45 -23.87 -7.33
N SER A 135 -3.55 -24.24 -6.66
CA SER A 135 -4.35 -23.32 -5.84
C SER A 135 -3.52 -22.75 -4.68
N MET A 136 -2.78 -23.59 -3.94
CA MET A 136 -1.90 -23.15 -2.87
C MET A 136 -0.79 -22.21 -3.36
N LEU A 137 -0.16 -22.53 -4.49
CA LEU A 137 0.86 -21.68 -5.10
C LEU A 137 0.30 -20.31 -5.48
N THR A 138 -0.87 -20.29 -6.10
CA THR A 138 -1.52 -19.05 -6.55
C THR A 138 -1.93 -18.17 -5.37
N ASN A 139 -2.57 -18.76 -4.35
CA ASN A 139 -2.93 -18.04 -3.12
C ASN A 139 -1.69 -17.49 -2.39
N SER A 140 -0.63 -18.28 -2.32
CA SER A 140 0.63 -17.88 -1.69
C SER A 140 1.30 -16.74 -2.46
N LEU A 141 1.31 -16.79 -3.79
CA LEU A 141 1.82 -15.70 -4.64
C LEU A 141 1.03 -14.41 -4.41
N PHE A 142 -0.30 -14.48 -4.34
CA PHE A 142 -1.12 -13.31 -4.04
C PHE A 142 -0.83 -12.71 -2.68
N LEU A 143 -0.72 -13.54 -1.64
CA LEU A 143 -0.36 -13.08 -0.29
C LEU A 143 1.03 -12.43 -0.28
N MET A 144 2.02 -13.04 -0.92
CA MET A 144 3.36 -12.48 -1.02
C MET A 144 3.36 -11.12 -1.72
N LEU A 145 2.68 -10.99 -2.86
CA LEU A 145 2.60 -9.73 -3.59
C LEU A 145 1.88 -8.65 -2.76
N LEU A 146 0.79 -9.01 -2.09
CA LEU A 146 0.03 -8.08 -1.26
C LEU A 146 0.90 -7.56 -0.11
N PHE A 147 1.57 -8.43 0.63
CA PHE A 147 2.48 -8.02 1.70
C PHE A 147 3.71 -7.28 1.18
N TYR A 148 4.25 -7.66 0.03
CA TYR A 148 5.40 -6.99 -0.56
C TYR A 148 5.09 -5.54 -0.94
N PHE A 149 4.00 -5.30 -1.68
CA PHE A 149 3.64 -3.93 -2.10
C PHE A 149 3.14 -3.09 -0.93
N ALA A 150 2.24 -3.63 -0.10
CA ALA A 150 1.75 -2.90 1.07
C ALA A 150 2.88 -2.62 2.08
N GLY A 151 3.79 -3.57 2.27
CA GLY A 151 4.93 -3.45 3.18
C GLY A 151 5.99 -2.44 2.75
N GLN A 152 6.12 -2.17 1.45
CA GLN A 152 7.05 -1.14 0.95
C GLN A 152 6.64 0.30 1.30
N ILE A 153 5.34 0.55 1.41
CA ILE A 153 4.79 1.89 1.65
C ILE A 153 5.33 2.51 2.95
N PRO A 154 5.23 1.87 4.14
CA PRO A 154 5.76 2.44 5.38
C PRO A 154 7.29 2.61 5.35
N ILE A 155 8.01 1.72 4.67
CA ILE A 155 9.48 1.82 4.51
C ILE A 155 9.82 3.10 3.74
N LYS A 156 9.22 3.29 2.56
CA LYS A 156 9.45 4.48 1.72
C LYS A 156 9.04 5.78 2.44
N MET A 157 7.95 5.76 3.20
CA MET A 157 7.55 6.91 4.01
C MET A 157 8.56 7.26 5.10
N SER A 158 9.15 6.25 5.75
CA SER A 158 10.20 6.45 6.75
C SER A 158 11.47 7.06 6.13
N ASP A 159 11.87 6.57 4.96
CA ASP A 159 13.01 7.11 4.21
C ASP A 159 12.81 8.59 3.85
N ILE A 160 11.64 8.94 3.29
CA ILE A 160 11.31 10.32 2.93
C ILE A 160 11.41 11.24 4.14
N ARG A 161 10.86 10.81 5.29
CA ARG A 161 10.92 11.55 6.54
C ARG A 161 12.36 11.78 7.01
N THR A 162 13.20 10.77 6.87
CA THR A 162 14.63 10.84 7.20
C THR A 162 15.34 11.84 6.31
N ILE A 163 15.08 11.82 5.00
CA ILE A 163 15.67 12.79 4.06
C ILE A 163 15.25 14.22 4.38
N PHE A 164 13.96 14.44 4.69
CA PHE A 164 13.47 15.74 5.14
C PHE A 164 14.20 16.22 6.40
N TYR A 165 14.36 15.34 7.39
CA TYR A 165 15.05 15.67 8.64
C TYR A 165 16.52 16.04 8.39
N VAL A 166 17.23 15.27 7.57
CA VAL A 166 18.63 15.53 7.22
C VAL A 166 18.78 16.87 6.50
N LYS A 167 17.94 17.17 5.51
CA LYS A 167 17.97 18.48 4.81
C LYS A 167 17.67 19.64 5.74
N HIS A 168 16.72 19.48 6.67
CA HIS A 168 16.43 20.49 7.69
C HIS A 168 17.60 20.71 8.65
N ALA A 169 18.28 19.63 9.08
CA ALA A 169 19.45 19.73 9.93
C ALA A 169 20.62 20.44 9.21
N GLU A 170 20.83 20.16 7.91
CA GLU A 170 21.84 20.84 7.10
C GLU A 170 21.54 22.33 6.90
N LEU A 171 20.27 22.69 6.68
CA LEU A 171 19.83 24.08 6.64
C LEU A 171 20.13 24.81 7.95
N THR A 172 19.80 24.18 9.06
CA THR A 172 20.01 24.75 10.40
C THR A 172 21.51 24.94 10.68
N SER A 173 22.34 23.97 10.30
CA SER A 173 23.80 24.07 10.48
C SER A 173 24.41 25.19 9.63
N ARG A 174 23.99 25.36 8.36
CA ARG A 174 24.42 26.47 7.50
C ARG A 174 24.01 27.84 8.03
N LEU A 175 22.80 27.96 8.59
CA LEU A 175 22.35 29.21 9.20
C LEU A 175 23.16 29.54 10.46
N LEU A 176 23.48 28.55 11.29
CA LEU A 176 24.30 28.73 12.49
C LEU A 176 25.74 29.13 12.16
N THR A 177 26.36 28.53 11.13
CA THR A 177 27.72 28.89 10.70
C THR A 177 27.76 30.27 10.04
N SER A 178 26.77 30.62 9.22
CA SER A 178 26.62 31.96 8.64
C SER A 178 26.48 33.03 9.72
N ASN A 179 25.62 32.80 10.72
CA ASN A 179 25.40 33.77 11.80
C ASN A 179 26.64 33.94 12.71
N LYS A 180 27.39 32.85 12.96
CA LYS A 180 28.70 32.93 13.64
C LYS A 180 29.72 33.73 12.83
N SER A 181 29.80 33.49 11.51
CA SER A 181 30.68 34.23 10.59
C SER A 181 30.37 35.73 10.61
N HIS A 182 29.08 36.11 10.51
CA HIS A 182 28.64 37.50 10.59
C HIS A 182 28.99 38.15 11.94
N ARG A 183 28.77 37.46 13.06
CA ARG A 183 29.17 37.97 14.39
C ARG A 183 30.68 38.16 14.51
N PHE A 184 31.48 37.24 14.00
CA PHE A 184 32.94 37.36 14.02
C PHE A 184 33.42 38.54 13.16
N ARG A 185 32.84 38.73 11.98
CA ARG A 185 33.17 39.85 11.09
C ARG A 185 32.80 41.20 11.72
N ASN A 186 31.59 41.32 12.27
CA ASN A 186 31.16 42.54 12.97
C ASN A 186 32.02 42.82 14.21
N SER A 187 32.47 41.78 14.93
CA SER A 187 33.40 41.92 16.05
C SER A 187 34.80 42.36 15.63
N GLN A 188 35.29 41.93 14.46
CA GLN A 188 36.57 42.38 13.93
C GLN A 188 36.50 43.81 13.41
N GLU A 189 35.40 44.21 12.77
CA GLU A 189 35.18 45.59 12.32
C GLU A 189 35.05 46.55 13.50
N THR A 190 34.30 46.21 14.56
CA THR A 190 34.25 47.02 15.79
C THR A 190 35.62 47.13 16.47
N ARG A 191 36.41 46.06 16.51
CA ARG A 191 37.80 46.11 17.04
C ARG A 191 38.75 46.93 16.17
N ARG A 192 38.57 46.92 14.85
CA ARG A 192 39.32 47.78 13.92
C ARG A 192 38.96 49.25 14.09
N LEU A 193 37.67 49.57 14.19
CA LEU A 193 37.17 50.92 14.42
C LEU A 193 37.64 51.47 15.78
N ALA A 194 37.62 50.65 16.83
CA ALA A 194 38.16 51.02 18.15
C ALA A 194 39.68 51.26 18.15
N ARG A 195 40.45 50.54 17.32
CA ARG A 195 41.91 50.77 17.14
C ARG A 195 42.23 51.93 16.21
N SER A 196 41.30 52.34 15.35
CA SER A 196 41.47 53.42 14.37
C SER A 196 41.35 54.83 14.98
N GLY A 197 41.06 54.96 16.28
CA GLY A 197 41.10 56.26 16.96
C GLY A 197 40.01 57.26 16.56
N ALA A 198 38.94 56.85 15.86
CA ALA A 198 37.86 57.75 15.43
C ALA A 198 36.87 58.15 16.56
N PHE A 199 37.22 57.91 17.82
CA PHE A 199 36.36 58.18 19.00
C PHE A 199 36.96 59.19 19.98
N TRP A 200 37.88 60.02 19.51
CA TRP A 200 38.36 61.20 20.23
C TRP A 200 38.15 62.45 19.36
N LEU A 201 36.91 62.94 19.36
CA LEU A 201 36.59 64.35 19.17
C LEU A 201 35.97 64.84 20.48
#